data_AF-D5VKD0-F1
#
_entry.id   AF-D5VKD0-F1
#
_cell.length_a   1.000
_cell.length_b   1.000
_cell.length_c   1.000
_cell.angle_alpha   90.00
_cell.angle_beta   90.00
_cell.angle_gamma   90.00
#
_symmetry.space_group_name_H-M   'P 1'
#
loop_
_entity.id
_entity.type
_entity.pdbx_description
1 polymer ?
#
loop_
_entity_poly.entity_id
_entity_poly.type
_entity_poly.pdbx_seq_one_letter_code
_entity_poly.pdbx_strand_id
1 'polypeptide(L)' 'MSRALAWGAALVILLGAAVLAGGAAPSSSVMAPALGPRDPELARCQALGEAGGQDPRCRAAWALARARFFGGAAS' A
#
# COMPACT_ATOMS: atom_id res chain seq x y z
N MET A 1 19.58 -2.57 -29.74
CA MET A 1 18.58 -1.76 -29.01
C MET A 1 17.29 -2.53 -28.73
N SER A 2 16.65 -3.16 -29.73
CA SER A 2 15.44 -3.99 -29.55
C SER A 2 15.57 -5.13 -28.53
N ARG A 3 16.72 -5.83 -28.52
CA ARG A 3 17.01 -6.89 -27.54
C ARG A 3 17.03 -6.38 -26.09
N ALA A 4 17.58 -5.19 -25.85
CA ALA A 4 17.63 -4.61 -24.50
C ALA A 4 16.23 -4.22 -24.00
N LEU A 5 15.38 -3.70 -24.90
CA LEU A 5 13.96 -3.44 -24.62
C LEU A 5 13.18 -4.73 -24.32
N ALA A 6 13.42 -5.80 -25.07
CA ALA A 6 12.78 -7.09 -24.83
C ALA A 6 13.14 -7.68 -23.46
N TRP A 7 14.42 -7.62 -23.08
CA TRP A 7 14.87 -8.06 -21.75
C TRP A 7 14.32 -7.20 -20.62
N GLY A 8 14.24 -5.88 -20.81
CA GLY A 8 13.61 -4.97 -19.84
C GLY A 8 12.14 -5.29 -19.62
N ALA A 9 11.37 -5.47 -20.70
CA ALA A 9 9.96 -5.84 -20.62
C ALA A 9 9.76 -7.21 -19.94
N ALA A 10 10.57 -8.21 -20.29
CA ALA A 10 10.52 -9.53 -19.66
C ALA A 10 10.79 -9.45 -18.14
N LEU A 11 11.78 -8.66 -17.72
CA LEU A 11 12.10 -8.47 -16.31
C LEU A 11 10.95 -7.79 -15.54
N VAL A 12 10.32 -6.77 -16.12
CA VAL A 12 9.14 -6.10 -15.54
C VAL A 12 7.96 -7.06 -15.41
N ILE A 13 7.69 -7.88 -16.44
CA ILE A 13 6.61 -8.88 -16.40
C ILE A 13 6.87 -9.93 -15.32
N LEU A 14 8.11 -10.44 -15.21
CA LEU A 14 8.49 -11.42 -14.19
C LEU A 14 8.37 -10.85 -12.77
N LEU A 15 8.80 -9.61 -12.55
CA LEU A 15 8.63 -8.93 -11.26
C LEU A 15 7.15 -8.73 -10.92
N GLY A 16 6.33 -8.27 -11.87
CA GLY A 16 4.90 -8.10 -11.68
C GLY A 16 4.20 -9.41 -11.30
N ALA A 17 4.52 -10.51 -12.01
CA ALA A 17 4.00 -11.84 -11.71
C ALA A 17 4.43 -12.33 -10.31
N ALA A 18 5.69 -12.12 -9.93
CA ALA A 18 6.18 -12.49 -8.60
C ALA A 18 5.49 -11.72 -7.47
N VAL A 19 5.22 -10.41 -7.66
CA VAL A 19 4.47 -9.60 -6.69
C VAL A 19 3.02 -10.06 -6.56
N LEU A 20 2.35 -10.34 -7.69
CA LEU A 20 0.97 -10.85 -7.68
C LEU A 20 0.87 -12.23 -7.00
N ALA A 21 1.85 -13.12 -7.24
CA ALA A 21 1.93 -14.41 -6.58
C ALA A 21 2.31 -14.31 -5.09
N GLY A 22 3.19 -13.36 -4.74
CA GLY A 22 3.65 -13.12 -3.37
C GLY A 22 2.68 -12.32 -2.49
N GLY A 23 1.76 -11.56 -3.08
CA GLY A 23 0.69 -10.85 -2.35
C GLY A 23 -0.30 -11.78 -1.64
N ALA A 24 -0.32 -13.06 -1.99
CA ALA A 24 -1.07 -14.11 -1.28
C ALA A 24 -0.30 -14.67 -0.06
N ALA A 25 0.99 -14.34 0.11
CA ALA A 25 1.69 -14.69 1.33
C ALA A 25 1.09 -13.86 2.49
N PRO A 26 0.72 -14.49 3.62
CA PRO A 26 0.31 -13.74 4.78
C PRO A 26 1.45 -12.79 5.11
N SER A 27 1.17 -11.50 5.15
CA SER A 27 2.14 -10.51 5.60
C SER A 27 2.65 -11.02 6.95
N SER A 28 3.91 -11.47 7.00
CA SER A 28 4.55 -11.79 8.27
C SER A 28 4.36 -10.54 9.10
N SER A 29 3.56 -10.67 10.17
CA SER A 29 3.39 -9.64 11.17
C SER A 29 4.74 -9.50 11.84
N VAL A 30 5.67 -8.81 11.18
CA VAL A 30 6.79 -8.18 11.84
C VAL A 30 6.11 -7.27 12.85
N MET A 31 6.16 -7.67 14.12
CA MET A 31 5.71 -6.87 15.24
C MET A 31 6.54 -5.60 15.20
N ALA A 32 6.05 -4.60 14.46
CA ALA A 32 6.63 -3.28 14.47
C ALA A 32 6.58 -2.80 15.93
N PRO A 33 7.64 -2.17 16.46
CA PRO A 33 7.59 -1.56 17.78
C PRO A 33 6.33 -0.69 17.85
N ALA A 34 5.60 -0.74 18.97
CA ALA A 34 4.30 -0.09 19.13
C ALA A 34 4.37 1.41 18.79
N LEU A 35 4.12 1.73 17.52
CA LEU A 35 4.15 3.08 16.95
C LEU A 35 2.88 3.80 17.37
N GLY A 36 2.82 4.27 18.62
CA GLY A 36 1.73 5.07 19.15
C GLY A 36 0.34 4.43 19.03
N PRO A 37 -0.73 5.17 19.39
CA PRO A 37 -2.09 4.72 19.16
C PRO A 37 -2.34 4.58 17.65
N ARG A 38 -2.63 3.36 17.20
CA ARG A 38 -3.09 3.11 15.83
C ARG A 38 -4.43 3.81 15.64
N ASP A 39 -4.57 4.60 14.58
CA ASP A 39 -5.82 5.27 14.25
C ASP A 39 -6.91 4.20 14.01
N PRO A 40 -7.98 4.14 14.85
CA PRO A 40 -8.98 3.07 14.79
C PRO A 40 -9.77 3.11 13.47
N GLU A 41 -9.85 4.28 12.85
CA GLU A 41 -10.52 4.46 11.57
C GLU A 41 -9.70 3.82 10.43
N LEU A 42 -8.38 4.02 10.45
CA LEU A 42 -7.48 3.37 9.50
C LEU A 42 -7.47 1.85 9.68
N ALA A 43 -7.53 1.37 10.92
CA ALA A 43 -7.63 -0.07 11.20
C ALA A 43 -8.93 -0.66 10.64
N ARG A 44 -10.06 0.05 10.79
CA ARG A 44 -11.33 -0.38 10.19
C ARG A 44 -11.24 -0.41 8.66
N CYS A 45 -10.69 0.65 8.05
CA CYS A 45 -10.57 0.74 6.60
C CYS A 45 -9.62 -0.31 6.01
N GLN A 46 -8.57 -0.68 6.75
CA GLN A 46 -7.69 -1.78 6.36
C GLN A 46 -8.41 -3.13 6.39
N ALA A 47 -9.27 -3.37 7.40
CA ALA A 47 -10.06 -4.61 7.50
C ALA A 47 -11.10 -4.76 6.36
N LEU A 48 -11.55 -3.65 5.77
CA LEU A 48 -12.46 -3.65 4.62
C LEU A 48 -11.77 -4.04 3.29
N GLY A 49 -10.44 -3.93 3.21
CA GLY A 49 -9.70 -4.20 1.97
C GLY A 49 -10.21 -3.35 0.80
N GLU A 50 -10.41 -4.00 -0.36
CA GLU A 50 -10.90 -3.35 -1.59
C GLU A 50 -12.24 -2.59 -1.41
N ALA A 51 -13.13 -3.09 -0.54
CA ALA A 51 -14.41 -2.40 -0.27
C ALA A 51 -14.20 -1.03 0.38
N GLY A 52 -13.11 -0.84 1.13
CA GLY A 52 -12.73 0.44 1.73
C GLY A 52 -12.34 1.51 0.69
N GLY A 53 -11.96 1.12 -0.53
CA GLY A 53 -11.60 2.06 -1.61
C GLY A 53 -12.78 2.90 -2.11
N GLN A 54 -14.00 2.34 -2.05
CA GLN A 54 -15.23 3.03 -2.45
C GLN A 54 -15.88 3.81 -1.29
N ASP A 55 -15.48 3.53 -0.05
CA ASP A 55 -16.00 4.21 1.14
C ASP A 55 -15.41 5.64 1.24
N PRO A 56 -16.24 6.70 1.16
CA PRO A 56 -15.77 8.08 1.26
C PRO A 56 -15.11 8.38 2.62
N ARG A 57 -15.54 7.73 3.70
CA ARG A 57 -14.98 7.90 5.03
C ARG A 57 -13.58 7.30 5.11
N CYS A 58 -13.36 6.16 4.45
CA CYS A 58 -12.03 5.56 4.35
C CYS A 58 -11.08 6.38 3.49
N ARG A 59 -11.54 6.92 2.37
CA ARG A 59 -10.73 7.84 1.55
C ARG A 59 -10.29 9.07 2.35
N ALA A 60 -11.20 9.67 3.13
CA ALA A 60 -10.88 10.82 3.98
C ALA A 60 -9.88 10.46 5.09
N ALA A 61 -10.05 9.33 5.76
CA ALA A 61 -9.13 8.86 6.79
C ALA A 61 -7.71 8.66 6.26
N TRP A 62 -7.56 8.04 5.09
CA TRP A 62 -6.27 7.85 4.44
C TRP A 62 -5.64 9.16 3.98
N ALA A 63 -6.42 10.10 3.45
CA ALA A 63 -5.93 11.43 3.07
C ALA A 63 -5.35 12.18 4.29
N LEU A 64 -6.05 12.14 5.43
CA LEU A 64 -5.62 12.79 6.66
C LEU A 64 -4.36 12.12 7.25
N ALA A 65 -4.32 10.79 7.27
CA ALA A 65 -3.14 10.04 7.70
C ALA A 65 -1.92 10.37 6.84
N ARG A 66 -2.12 10.45 5.52
CA ARG A 66 -1.09 10.84 4.56
C ARG A 66 -0.60 12.27 4.81
N ALA A 67 -1.50 13.22 5.02
CA ALA A 67 -1.15 14.61 5.32
C ALA A 67 -0.34 14.76 6.62
N ARG A 68 -0.66 13.99 7.67
CA ARG A 68 0.12 13.94 8.91
C ARG A 68 1.52 13.37 8.69
N PHE A 69 1.62 12.30 7.90
CA PHE A 69 2.88 11.64 7.61
C PHE A 69 3.84 12.53 6.80
N PHE A 70 3.31 13.23 5.80
CA PHE A 70 4.09 14.19 5.01
C PHE A 70 4.20 15.58 5.64
N GLY A 71 3.72 15.74 6.88
CA GLY A 71 4.02 16.88 7.74
C GLY A 71 3.61 18.24 7.17
N GLY A 72 2.32 18.55 7.09
CA GLY A 72 1.82 19.92 7.31
C GLY A 72 2.43 21.10 6.52
N ALA A 73 3.15 20.91 5.41
CA ALA A 73 3.67 22.01 4.59
C ALA A 73 3.58 21.65 3.10
N ALA A 74 2.35 21.70 2.59
CA ALA A 74 2.10 22.31 1.29
C ALA A 74 1.58 23.72 1.57
N SER A 75 2.47 24.60 2.03
CA SER A 75 2.25 26.04 2.19
C SER A 75 3.57 26.76 1.97
#